data_AF-A0A2T2ZIU3-F1
#
_entry.id   AF-A0A2T2ZIU3-F1
#
_cell.length_a   1.000
_cell.length_b   1.000
_cell.length_c   1.000
_cell.angle_alpha   90.00
_cell.angle_beta   90.00
_cell.angle_gamma   90.00
#
_symmetry.space_group_name_H-M   'P 1'
#
loop_
_entity.id
_entity.type
_entity.pdbx_description
1 polymer ?
#
loop_
_entity_poly.entity_id
_entity_poly.type
_entity_poly.pdbx_seq_one_letter_code
_entity_poly.pdbx_strand_id
1 'polypeptide(L)'
;MGYDISFHPIDMRVVEERITPYLAGQDVEIDDLVADAVRQAKVRFRANAWGLGTSKVAGDRDFDTFLYIWGRPFFVTAQDPATVAETVVRYCNSSVDEVDDLAREQIALLDPGLVRHVEPDMNGTLPADAHLAEGFRWKLDLLRTAALAVREGRSTIPNADGDEIPAAEALTGNVHFALVEFLAALLPGWIERGKVWPTELAGRAAVDAYPPIDDNAPLLGCLPAELPTLRWESESMIGGNYTIGGYTAPDEVHALRQWLARNIEPLTAVGDQWDDRPYVQGALRKIDEALALAELTGSGFVEAAEIYIPMQGTMN
;
A
#
# COMPACT_ATOMS: atom_id res chain seq x y z
N MET A 1 11.08 -1.30 19.21
CA MET A 1 11.23 -1.53 17.77
C MET A 1 9.88 -1.19 17.16
N GLY A 2 9.85 -0.28 16.19
CA GLY A 2 8.63 0.05 15.43
C GLY A 2 8.59 -0.74 14.13
N TYR A 3 7.42 -0.76 13.50
CA TYR A 3 7.20 -1.41 12.20
C TYR A 3 7.16 -0.33 11.11
N ASP A 4 7.51 -0.66 9.88
CA ASP A 4 7.15 0.18 8.74
C ASP A 4 5.67 -0.12 8.42
N ILE A 5 4.79 0.83 8.76
CA ILE A 5 3.35 0.74 8.62
C ILE A 5 2.93 1.38 7.30
N SER A 6 1.85 0.88 6.72
CA SER A 6 1.32 1.40 5.49
C SER A 6 -0.21 1.35 5.45
N PHE A 7 -0.78 2.26 4.66
CA PHE A 7 -2.22 2.48 4.54
C PHE A 7 -2.61 2.36 3.08
N HIS A 8 -3.45 1.39 2.74
CA HIS A 8 -3.70 1.00 1.35
C HIS A 8 -5.18 1.08 0.99
N PRO A 9 -5.54 1.84 -0.05
CA PRO A 9 -6.80 1.63 -0.76
C PRO A 9 -6.71 0.32 -1.57
N ILE A 10 -7.75 -0.51 -1.49
CA ILE A 10 -7.81 -1.83 -2.14
C ILE A 10 -9.02 -1.93 -3.07
N ASP A 11 -8.83 -2.09 -4.38
CA ASP A 11 -9.93 -2.38 -5.31
C ASP A 11 -10.39 -3.83 -5.14
N MET A 12 -11.48 -4.02 -4.39
CA MET A 12 -12.03 -5.35 -4.12
C MET A 12 -12.53 -6.07 -5.37
N ARG A 13 -12.85 -5.37 -6.45
CA ARG A 13 -13.21 -6.03 -7.72
C ARG A 13 -12.02 -6.77 -8.31
N VAL A 14 -10.83 -6.18 -8.22
CA VAL A 14 -9.59 -6.86 -8.64
C VAL A 14 -9.31 -8.08 -7.77
N VAL A 15 -9.55 -7.97 -6.45
CA VAL A 15 -9.41 -9.10 -5.52
C VAL A 15 -10.38 -10.25 -5.87
N GLU A 16 -11.66 -9.94 -6.02
CA GLU A 16 -12.74 -10.92 -6.15
C GLU A 16 -12.86 -11.50 -7.56
N GLU A 17 -12.66 -10.68 -8.59
CA GLU A 17 -12.87 -11.07 -9.99
C GLU A 17 -11.60 -11.55 -10.68
N ARG A 18 -10.41 -11.16 -10.17
CA ARG A 18 -9.13 -11.44 -10.85
C ARG A 18 -8.17 -12.26 -9.99
N ILE A 19 -7.75 -11.72 -8.83
CA ILE A 19 -6.63 -12.29 -8.08
C ILE A 19 -7.02 -13.54 -7.31
N THR A 20 -8.08 -13.52 -6.51
CA THR A 20 -8.48 -14.72 -5.74
C THR A 20 -8.94 -15.88 -6.63
N PRO A 21 -9.64 -15.67 -7.77
CA PRO A 21 -9.85 -16.72 -8.77
C PRO A 21 -8.56 -17.26 -9.39
N TYR A 22 -7.61 -16.39 -9.72
CA TYR A 22 -6.28 -16.79 -10.22
C TYR A 22 -5.57 -17.70 -9.20
N LEU A 23 -5.54 -17.28 -7.95
CA LEU A 23 -4.94 -18.05 -6.85
C LEU A 23 -5.67 -19.37 -6.62
N ALA A 24 -7.00 -19.40 -6.75
CA ALA A 24 -7.79 -20.61 -6.73
C ALA A 24 -7.55 -21.52 -7.96
N GLY A 25 -6.64 -21.17 -8.87
CA GLY A 25 -6.30 -21.97 -10.04
C GLY A 25 -7.36 -21.96 -11.14
N GLN A 26 -8.29 -20.98 -11.12
CA GLN A 26 -9.25 -20.81 -12.21
C GLN A 26 -8.55 -20.28 -13.47
N ASP A 27 -9.24 -20.39 -14.62
CA ASP A 27 -8.76 -19.92 -15.92
C ASP A 27 -8.96 -18.41 -16.06
N VAL A 28 -8.25 -17.67 -15.21
CA VAL A 28 -8.17 -16.21 -15.19
C VAL A 28 -6.72 -15.83 -15.42
N GLU A 29 -6.48 -14.91 -16.35
CA GLU A 29 -5.15 -14.35 -16.60
C GLU A 29 -4.95 -13.08 -15.78
N ILE A 30 -3.70 -12.78 -15.42
CA ILE A 30 -3.32 -11.55 -14.68
C ILE A 30 -2.17 -10.79 -15.34
N ASP A 31 -1.77 -11.18 -16.55
CA ASP A 31 -0.63 -10.59 -17.27
C ASP A 31 -0.78 -9.08 -17.52
N ASP A 32 -2.01 -8.62 -17.76
CA ASP A 32 -2.35 -7.20 -17.86
C ASP A 32 -2.14 -6.46 -16.54
N LEU A 33 -2.48 -7.07 -15.40
CA LEU A 33 -2.24 -6.49 -14.08
C LEU A 33 -0.75 -6.43 -13.77
N VAL A 34 0.00 -7.49 -14.10
CA VAL A 34 1.46 -7.49 -13.95
C VAL A 34 2.11 -6.40 -14.82
N ALA A 35 1.67 -6.26 -16.06
CA ALA A 35 2.15 -5.19 -16.95
C ALA A 35 1.83 -3.79 -16.39
N ASP A 36 0.66 -3.63 -15.78
CA ASP A 36 0.28 -2.38 -15.13
C ASP A 36 1.15 -2.09 -13.90
N ALA A 37 1.42 -3.08 -13.05
CA ALA A 37 2.33 -2.94 -11.91
C ALA A 37 3.75 -2.52 -12.35
N VAL A 38 4.27 -3.08 -13.46
CA VAL A 38 5.55 -2.66 -14.06
C VAL A 38 5.50 -1.20 -14.51
N ARG A 39 4.41 -0.78 -15.17
CA ARG A 39 4.21 0.62 -15.57
C ARG A 39 4.17 1.54 -14.34
N GLN A 40 3.42 1.18 -13.30
CA GLN A 40 3.32 1.94 -12.06
C GLN A 40 4.67 2.09 -11.36
N ALA A 41 5.48 1.03 -11.32
CA ALA A 41 6.83 1.10 -10.76
C ALA A 41 7.70 2.14 -11.48
N LYS A 42 7.62 2.22 -12.82
CA LYS A 42 8.35 3.20 -13.62
C LYS A 42 7.86 4.64 -13.40
N VAL A 43 6.54 4.82 -13.35
CA VAL A 43 5.92 6.12 -13.03
C VAL A 43 6.38 6.59 -11.65
N ARG A 44 6.30 5.72 -10.64
CA ARG A 44 6.72 6.01 -9.27
C ARG A 44 8.19 6.37 -9.17
N PHE A 45 9.05 5.57 -9.77
CA PHE A 45 10.49 5.83 -9.86
C PHE A 45 10.76 7.22 -10.46
N ARG A 46 10.09 7.56 -11.57
CA ARG A 46 10.26 8.86 -12.22
C ARG A 46 9.73 10.02 -11.37
N ALA A 47 8.59 9.86 -10.71
CA ALA A 47 8.03 10.87 -9.81
C ALA A 47 8.96 11.12 -8.62
N ASN A 48 9.49 10.06 -8.01
CA ASN A 48 10.41 10.16 -6.88
C ASN A 48 11.75 10.81 -7.27
N ALA A 49 12.25 10.57 -8.48
CA ALA A 49 13.44 11.28 -9.00
C ALA A 49 13.24 12.80 -8.97
N TRP A 50 12.04 13.31 -9.30
CA TRP A 50 11.71 14.73 -9.17
C TRP A 50 11.60 15.19 -7.71
N GLY A 51 11.05 14.37 -6.82
CA GLY A 51 11.03 14.64 -5.39
C GLY A 51 12.43 14.78 -4.80
N LEU A 52 13.35 13.88 -5.14
CA LEU A 52 14.76 13.92 -4.76
C LEU A 52 15.47 15.16 -5.34
N GLY A 53 15.24 15.46 -6.61
CA GLY A 53 15.73 16.68 -7.26
C GLY A 53 15.28 17.94 -6.53
N THR A 54 14.00 17.98 -6.13
CA THR A 54 13.41 19.10 -5.39
C THR A 54 14.06 19.27 -4.02
N SER A 55 14.26 18.16 -3.28
CA SER A 55 14.93 18.16 -1.98
C SER A 55 16.34 18.75 -2.04
N LYS A 56 17.11 18.47 -3.10
CA LYS A 56 18.47 19.04 -3.29
C LYS A 56 18.48 20.55 -3.44
N VAL A 57 17.45 21.13 -4.06
CA VAL A 57 17.36 22.58 -4.33
C VAL A 57 16.70 23.33 -3.17
N ALA A 58 15.62 22.78 -2.62
CA ALA A 58 14.86 23.39 -1.52
C ALA A 58 15.59 23.35 -0.17
N GLY A 59 16.41 22.32 0.06
CA GLY A 59 17.07 22.08 1.34
C GLY A 59 16.12 21.59 2.45
N ASP A 60 16.70 21.26 3.62
CA ASP A 60 15.99 20.51 4.67
C ASP A 60 14.94 21.31 5.47
N ARG A 61 14.90 22.64 5.37
CA ARG A 61 14.02 23.45 6.23
C ARG A 61 12.59 23.57 5.73
N ASP A 62 12.40 23.53 4.41
CA ASP A 62 11.11 23.81 3.77
C ASP A 62 10.56 22.60 2.97
N PHE A 63 11.28 21.48 2.97
CA PHE A 63 10.91 20.26 2.26
C PHE A 63 10.88 19.04 3.19
N ASP A 64 9.68 18.56 3.50
CA ASP A 64 9.49 17.34 4.29
C ASP A 64 9.74 16.09 3.43
N THR A 65 10.99 15.59 3.47
CA THR A 65 11.38 14.38 2.74
C THR A 65 10.61 13.14 3.21
N PHE A 66 10.26 13.05 4.49
CA PHE A 66 9.52 11.92 5.05
C PHE A 66 8.07 11.89 4.58
N LEU A 67 7.48 13.03 4.24
CA LEU A 67 6.17 13.09 3.63
C LEU A 67 6.24 12.95 2.11
N TYR A 68 7.02 13.79 1.43
CA TYR A 68 6.93 13.96 -0.03
C TYR A 68 7.70 12.95 -0.86
N ILE A 69 8.70 12.25 -0.28
CA ILE A 69 9.47 11.21 -0.97
C ILE A 69 9.13 9.84 -0.39
N TRP A 70 9.12 9.73 0.94
CA TRP A 70 9.01 8.43 1.60
C TRP A 70 7.61 8.08 2.08
N GLY A 71 6.76 9.09 2.36
CA GLY A 71 5.49 8.88 3.04
C GLY A 71 4.28 8.78 2.12
N ARG A 72 4.33 9.44 0.97
CA ARG A 72 3.31 9.41 -0.07
C ARG A 72 3.70 8.43 -1.18
N PRO A 73 2.71 7.89 -1.92
CA PRO A 73 2.97 6.91 -2.98
C PRO A 73 3.80 7.48 -4.15
N PHE A 74 3.59 8.76 -4.48
CA PHE A 74 4.28 9.53 -5.51
C PHE A 74 4.73 10.87 -4.95
N PHE A 75 5.58 11.60 -5.70
CA PHE A 75 5.90 12.98 -5.39
C PHE A 75 4.66 13.88 -5.57
N VAL A 76 3.98 14.15 -4.47
CA VAL A 76 2.77 14.99 -4.35
C VAL A 76 3.00 15.99 -3.24
N THR A 77 2.74 17.27 -3.48
CA THR A 77 2.95 18.38 -2.52
C THR A 77 1.66 19.09 -2.13
N ALA A 78 0.53 18.71 -2.74
CA ALA A 78 -0.80 19.16 -2.35
C ALA A 78 -1.04 18.95 -0.84
N GLN A 79 -1.80 19.87 -0.22
CA GLN A 79 -1.97 19.90 1.23
C GLN A 79 -3.27 19.25 1.72
N ASP A 80 -4.36 19.40 0.97
CA ASP A 80 -5.64 18.80 1.32
C ASP A 80 -5.76 17.34 0.82
N PRO A 81 -6.38 16.43 1.60
CA PRO A 81 -6.50 15.01 1.25
C PRO A 81 -7.19 14.73 -0.09
N ALA A 82 -8.19 15.53 -0.47
CA ALA A 82 -8.93 15.32 -1.72
C ALA A 82 -8.05 15.59 -2.94
N THR A 83 -7.34 16.72 -2.96
CA THR A 83 -6.40 17.04 -4.05
C THR A 83 -5.23 16.07 -4.09
N VAL A 84 -4.76 15.58 -2.93
CA VAL A 84 -3.74 14.52 -2.88
C VAL A 84 -4.28 13.26 -3.57
N ALA A 85 -5.48 12.79 -3.21
CA ALA A 85 -6.10 11.61 -3.81
C ALA A 85 -6.26 11.76 -5.34
N GLU A 86 -6.80 12.89 -5.80
CA GLU A 86 -6.93 13.19 -7.23
C GLU A 86 -5.57 13.18 -7.95
N THR A 87 -4.53 13.74 -7.32
CA THR A 87 -3.18 13.75 -7.89
C THR A 87 -2.60 12.35 -7.97
N VAL A 88 -2.82 11.49 -6.96
CA VAL A 88 -2.41 10.09 -7.00
C VAL A 88 -3.10 9.35 -8.14
N VAL A 89 -4.40 9.55 -8.35
CA VAL A 89 -5.13 9.00 -9.50
C VAL A 89 -4.54 9.47 -10.83
N ARG A 90 -4.16 10.75 -10.94
CA ARG A 90 -3.50 11.27 -12.16
C ARG A 90 -2.16 10.59 -12.42
N TYR A 91 -1.32 10.38 -11.40
CA TYR A 91 -0.09 9.60 -11.55
C TYR A 91 -0.38 8.15 -11.95
N CYS A 92 -1.31 7.48 -11.26
CA CYS A 92 -1.67 6.10 -11.58
C CYS A 92 -2.14 5.94 -13.03
N ASN A 93 -2.79 6.94 -13.62
CA ASN A 93 -3.26 6.91 -15.01
C ASN A 93 -2.24 7.46 -16.03
N SER A 94 -1.06 7.91 -15.59
CA SER A 94 -0.05 8.51 -16.46
C SER A 94 0.89 7.47 -17.09
N SER A 95 1.41 7.80 -18.26
CA SER A 95 2.60 7.17 -18.81
C SER A 95 3.87 7.81 -18.24
N VAL A 96 5.02 7.14 -18.38
CA VAL A 96 6.32 7.65 -17.91
C VAL A 96 6.65 9.03 -18.52
N ASP A 97 6.25 9.27 -19.76
CA ASP A 97 6.50 10.53 -20.47
C ASP A 97 5.67 11.70 -19.92
N GLU A 98 4.53 11.43 -19.28
CA GLU A 98 3.63 12.44 -18.72
C GLU A 98 3.97 12.80 -17.26
N VAL A 99 4.76 11.98 -16.57
CA VAL A 99 5.12 12.16 -15.15
C VAL A 99 5.84 13.48 -14.91
N ASP A 100 6.66 13.92 -15.85
CA ASP A 100 7.45 15.14 -15.72
C ASP A 100 6.58 16.39 -15.56
N ASP A 101 5.47 16.47 -16.29
CA ASP A 101 4.57 17.61 -16.22
C ASP A 101 3.80 17.60 -14.89
N LEU A 102 3.32 16.44 -14.45
CA LEU A 102 2.71 16.27 -13.13
C LEU A 102 3.68 16.66 -12.01
N ALA A 103 4.94 16.21 -12.08
CA ALA A 103 5.95 16.54 -11.08
C ALA A 103 6.22 18.05 -11.03
N ARG A 104 6.31 18.73 -12.18
CA ARG A 104 6.49 20.19 -12.23
C ARG A 104 5.29 20.95 -11.64
N GLU A 105 4.06 20.47 -11.84
CA GLU A 105 2.89 21.03 -11.15
C GLU A 105 3.04 20.94 -9.63
N GLN A 106 3.51 19.79 -9.11
CA GLN A 106 3.75 19.62 -7.68
C GLN A 106 4.89 20.52 -7.17
N ILE A 107 5.95 20.73 -7.95
CA ILE A 107 7.00 21.71 -7.59
C ILE A 107 6.39 23.11 -7.54
N ALA A 108 5.56 23.49 -8.51
CA ALA A 108 4.93 24.80 -8.56
C ALA A 108 3.95 25.04 -7.40
N LEU A 109 3.25 24.00 -6.94
CA LEU A 109 2.41 24.06 -5.74
C LEU A 109 3.22 24.29 -4.46
N LEU A 110 4.44 23.75 -4.39
CA LEU A 110 5.36 23.97 -3.28
C LEU A 110 5.97 25.37 -3.32
N ASP A 111 6.64 25.71 -4.42
CA ASP A 111 7.18 27.04 -4.72
C ASP A 111 7.38 27.20 -6.24
N PRO A 112 6.64 28.10 -6.91
CA PRO A 112 6.79 28.38 -8.33
C PRO A 112 8.21 28.77 -8.76
N GLY A 113 9.00 29.35 -7.86
CA GLY A 113 10.39 29.73 -8.10
C GLY A 113 11.33 28.54 -8.29
N LEU A 114 10.99 27.36 -7.76
CA LEU A 114 11.81 26.16 -7.83
C LEU A 114 11.76 25.47 -9.21
N VAL A 115 10.67 25.63 -9.97
CA VAL A 115 10.42 24.88 -11.22
C VAL A 115 11.57 25.00 -12.23
N ARG A 116 12.21 26.18 -12.29
CA ARG A 116 13.33 26.45 -13.22
C ARG A 116 14.70 25.96 -12.73
N HIS A 117 14.78 25.49 -11.49
CA HIS A 117 16.02 25.12 -10.81
C HIS A 117 16.12 23.63 -10.49
N VAL A 118 14.98 22.94 -10.45
CA VAL A 118 14.92 21.51 -10.15
C VAL A 118 15.09 20.69 -11.43
N GLU A 119 15.94 19.68 -11.35
CA GLU A 119 16.07 18.59 -12.31
C GLU A 119 15.85 17.25 -11.60
N PRO A 120 15.30 16.23 -12.27
CA PRO A 120 15.09 14.92 -11.66
C PRO A 120 16.43 14.25 -11.32
N ASP A 121 16.50 13.59 -10.16
CA ASP A 121 17.67 12.83 -9.73
C ASP A 121 17.75 11.48 -10.43
N MET A 122 18.61 11.38 -11.45
CA MET A 122 18.76 10.18 -12.27
C MET A 122 19.83 9.20 -11.76
N ASN A 123 20.27 9.32 -10.50
CA ASN A 123 21.28 8.41 -9.94
C ASN A 123 20.73 7.03 -9.55
N GLY A 124 19.41 6.88 -9.45
CA GLY A 124 18.74 5.61 -9.21
C GLY A 124 18.74 4.69 -10.44
N THR A 125 18.50 3.40 -10.23
CA THR A 125 18.35 2.42 -11.32
C THR A 125 17.17 1.51 -11.06
N LEU A 126 16.22 1.49 -11.99
CA LEU A 126 15.13 0.53 -11.98
C LEU A 126 15.57 -0.76 -12.70
N PRO A 127 15.21 -1.96 -12.19
CA PRO A 127 15.39 -3.19 -12.93
C PRO A 127 14.65 -3.18 -14.28
N ALA A 128 15.06 -4.06 -15.19
CA ALA A 128 14.38 -4.23 -16.47
C ALA A 128 12.94 -4.71 -16.29
N ASP A 129 12.05 -4.35 -17.22
CA ASP A 129 10.62 -4.65 -17.17
C ASP A 129 10.33 -6.16 -16.93
N ALA A 130 11.11 -7.06 -17.55
CA ALA A 130 10.96 -8.50 -17.33
C ALA A 130 11.27 -8.93 -15.87
N HIS A 131 12.29 -8.35 -15.25
CA HIS A 131 12.65 -8.66 -13.87
C HIS A 131 11.62 -8.10 -12.88
N LEU A 132 11.06 -6.92 -13.16
CA LEU A 132 9.95 -6.37 -12.39
C LEU A 132 8.71 -7.27 -12.51
N ALA A 133 8.37 -7.70 -13.72
CA ALA A 133 7.23 -8.58 -13.96
C ALA A 133 7.37 -9.91 -13.20
N GLU A 134 8.55 -10.55 -13.25
CA GLU A 134 8.88 -11.72 -12.44
C GLU A 134 8.72 -11.43 -10.94
N GLY A 135 9.24 -10.28 -10.48
CA GLY A 135 9.16 -9.82 -9.10
C GLY A 135 7.74 -9.63 -8.57
N PHE A 136 6.82 -9.11 -9.39
CA PHE A 136 5.41 -8.97 -9.01
C PHE A 136 4.62 -10.28 -9.08
N ARG A 137 5.01 -11.19 -9.99
CA ARG A 137 4.26 -12.39 -10.28
C ARG A 137 4.61 -13.57 -9.36
N TRP A 138 5.87 -13.73 -8.97
CA TRP A 138 6.35 -15.00 -8.40
C TRP A 138 5.60 -15.45 -7.14
N LYS A 139 5.23 -14.53 -6.23
CA LYS A 139 4.47 -14.90 -5.01
C LYS A 139 3.07 -15.39 -5.37
N LEU A 140 2.39 -14.73 -6.32
CA LEU A 140 1.08 -15.16 -6.77
C LEU A 140 1.14 -16.54 -7.45
N ASP A 141 2.18 -16.80 -8.25
CA ASP A 141 2.40 -18.10 -8.89
C ASP A 141 2.68 -19.20 -7.87
N LEU A 142 3.48 -18.90 -6.83
CA LEU A 142 3.75 -19.82 -5.73
C LEU A 142 2.45 -20.17 -4.98
N LEU A 143 1.64 -19.18 -4.65
CA LEU A 143 0.35 -19.38 -3.98
C LEU A 143 -0.67 -20.12 -4.86
N ARG A 144 -0.72 -19.83 -6.16
CA ARG A 144 -1.54 -20.58 -7.13
C ARG A 144 -1.08 -22.05 -7.18
N THR A 145 0.22 -22.29 -7.21
CA THR A 145 0.79 -23.64 -7.19
C THR A 145 0.42 -24.37 -5.89
N ALA A 146 0.46 -23.67 -4.75
CA ALA A 146 0.02 -24.20 -3.46
C ALA A 146 -1.46 -24.60 -3.46
N ALA A 147 -2.35 -23.73 -3.96
CA ALA A 147 -3.78 -24.00 -4.06
C ALA A 147 -4.09 -25.21 -4.95
N LEU A 148 -3.43 -25.31 -6.11
CA LEU A 148 -3.57 -26.46 -7.01
C LEU A 148 -3.08 -27.76 -6.34
N ALA A 149 -1.94 -27.72 -5.66
CA ALA A 149 -1.42 -28.86 -4.91
C ALA A 149 -2.41 -29.33 -3.83
N VAL A 150 -2.97 -28.41 -3.03
CA VAL A 150 -3.99 -28.73 -2.02
C VAL A 150 -5.21 -29.38 -2.67
N ARG A 151 -5.72 -28.83 -3.78
CA ARG A 151 -6.88 -29.39 -4.50
C ARG A 151 -6.61 -30.80 -5.03
N GLU A 152 -5.38 -31.07 -5.45
CA GLU A 152 -4.93 -32.39 -5.94
C GLU A 152 -4.57 -33.36 -4.79
N GLY A 153 -4.64 -32.93 -3.53
CA GLY A 153 -4.24 -33.74 -2.38
C GLY A 153 -2.72 -33.89 -2.21
N ARG A 154 -1.91 -33.04 -2.85
CA ARG A 154 -0.46 -32.97 -2.66
C ARG A 154 -0.15 -32.13 -1.41
N SER A 155 0.72 -32.66 -0.55
CA SER A 155 1.08 -32.01 0.72
C SER A 155 2.14 -30.92 0.60
N THR A 156 2.93 -30.94 -0.47
CA THR A 156 4.09 -30.04 -0.65
C THR A 156 4.17 -29.47 -2.06
N ILE A 157 4.91 -28.36 -2.18
CA ILE A 157 5.30 -27.71 -3.43
C ILE A 157 6.78 -27.30 -3.34
N PRO A 158 7.48 -27.19 -4.48
CA PRO A 158 8.81 -26.59 -4.49
C PRO A 158 8.73 -25.06 -4.30
N ASN A 159 9.64 -24.49 -3.51
CA ASN A 159 9.85 -23.05 -3.41
C ASN A 159 10.85 -22.56 -4.48
N ALA A 160 11.24 -21.28 -4.43
CA ALA A 160 12.19 -20.68 -5.37
C ALA A 160 13.61 -21.31 -5.34
N ASP A 161 14.01 -21.86 -4.19
CA ASP A 161 15.30 -22.55 -4.02
C ASP A 161 15.22 -24.05 -4.41
N GLY A 162 14.02 -24.53 -4.76
CA GLY A 162 13.75 -25.93 -5.09
C GLY A 162 13.47 -26.82 -3.88
N ASP A 163 13.40 -26.26 -2.67
CA ASP A 163 13.05 -26.99 -1.44
C ASP A 163 11.54 -27.24 -1.38
N GLU A 164 11.15 -28.42 -0.89
CA GLU A 164 9.75 -28.78 -0.68
C GLU A 164 9.22 -28.11 0.60
N ILE A 165 8.17 -27.29 0.45
CA ILE A 165 7.47 -26.63 1.55
C ILE A 165 6.01 -27.10 1.66
N PRO A 166 5.38 -27.07 2.85
CA PRO A 166 3.99 -27.46 3.00
C PRO A 166 3.04 -26.55 2.22
N ALA A 167 2.24 -27.13 1.32
CA ALA A 167 1.38 -26.37 0.41
C ALA A 167 0.31 -25.55 1.15
N ALA A 168 -0.34 -26.17 2.14
CA ALA A 168 -1.37 -25.51 2.95
C ALA A 168 -0.81 -24.28 3.69
N GLU A 169 0.35 -24.43 4.35
CA GLU A 169 0.98 -23.36 5.13
C GLU A 169 1.51 -22.25 4.22
N ALA A 170 2.10 -22.60 3.08
CA ALA A 170 2.53 -21.62 2.08
C ALA A 170 1.36 -20.74 1.64
N LEU A 171 0.18 -21.32 1.42
CA LEU A 171 -1.02 -20.58 1.03
C LEU A 171 -1.61 -19.76 2.19
N THR A 172 -2.05 -20.42 3.27
CA THR A 172 -2.79 -19.76 4.35
C THR A 172 -1.94 -18.76 5.12
N GLY A 173 -0.63 -19.00 5.24
CA GLY A 173 0.29 -18.14 5.97
C GLY A 173 0.72 -16.88 5.21
N ASN A 174 0.57 -16.84 3.87
CA ASN A 174 1.10 -15.74 3.06
C ASN A 174 0.07 -15.02 2.18
N VAL A 175 -1.13 -15.58 2.00
CA VAL A 175 -2.10 -15.06 1.01
C VAL A 175 -2.44 -13.59 1.23
N HIS A 176 -2.74 -13.16 2.46
CA HIS A 176 -3.11 -11.78 2.75
C HIS A 176 -1.97 -10.83 2.42
N PHE A 177 -0.76 -11.17 2.86
CA PHE A 177 0.41 -10.33 2.65
C PHE A 177 0.77 -10.20 1.16
N ALA A 178 0.86 -11.33 0.45
CA ALA A 178 1.19 -11.33 -0.98
C ALA A 178 0.12 -10.63 -1.84
N LEU A 179 -1.16 -10.78 -1.46
CA LEU A 179 -2.27 -10.09 -2.11
C LEU A 179 -2.14 -8.57 -1.96
N VAL A 180 -2.01 -8.08 -0.73
CA VAL A 180 -1.89 -6.63 -0.47
C VAL A 180 -0.62 -6.07 -1.08
N GLU A 181 0.50 -6.80 -1.04
CA GLU A 181 1.75 -6.38 -1.68
C GLU A 181 1.60 -6.21 -3.20
N PHE A 182 0.91 -7.15 -3.87
CA PHE A 182 0.64 -7.03 -5.30
C PHE A 182 -0.32 -5.87 -5.61
N LEU A 183 -1.39 -5.70 -4.83
CA LEU A 183 -2.34 -4.61 -5.02
C LEU A 183 -1.71 -3.24 -4.78
N ALA A 184 -0.79 -3.15 -3.81
CA ALA A 184 0.03 -1.99 -3.52
C ALA A 184 1.00 -1.62 -4.66
N ALA A 185 1.23 -2.52 -5.61
CA ALA A 185 1.96 -2.22 -6.85
C ALA A 185 1.05 -1.62 -7.94
N LEU A 186 -0.26 -1.88 -7.89
CA LEU A 186 -1.26 -1.32 -8.83
C LEU A 186 -1.77 0.05 -8.37
N LEU A 187 -2.09 0.16 -7.08
CA LEU A 187 -2.56 1.37 -6.44
C LEU A 187 -1.75 1.60 -5.15
N PRO A 188 -0.63 2.34 -5.22
CA PRO A 188 0.27 2.43 -4.10
C PRO A 188 -0.32 3.21 -2.92
N GLY A 189 -0.05 2.73 -1.70
CA GLY A 189 -0.46 3.33 -0.45
C GLY A 189 0.57 4.28 0.16
N TRP A 190 0.26 4.74 1.37
CA TRP A 190 1.09 5.63 2.16
C TRP A 190 1.95 4.83 3.13
N ILE A 191 3.11 5.38 3.48
CA ILE A 191 4.06 4.76 4.41
C ILE A 191 4.23 5.65 5.63
N GLU A 192 4.26 5.02 6.78
CA GLU A 192 4.67 5.60 8.05
C GLU A 192 5.61 4.65 8.78
N ARG A 193 6.45 5.17 9.66
CA ARG A 193 7.28 4.33 10.53
C ARG A 193 6.59 4.07 11.88
N GLY A 194 7.25 3.35 12.78
CA GLY A 194 6.86 3.37 14.19
C GLY A 194 5.59 2.58 14.52
N LYS A 195 4.69 3.22 15.29
CA LYS A 195 3.54 2.57 15.94
C LYS A 195 2.20 3.28 15.71
N VAL A 196 2.07 3.97 14.58
CA VAL A 196 0.89 4.78 14.30
C VAL A 196 0.05 4.13 13.22
N TRP A 197 -1.02 3.45 13.63
CA TRP A 197 -2.04 2.94 12.72
C TRP A 197 -3.44 3.03 13.35
N PRO A 198 -4.51 3.06 12.55
CA PRO A 198 -5.85 3.32 13.04
C PRO A 198 -6.31 2.44 14.21
N THR A 199 -6.13 1.11 14.15
CA THR A 199 -6.60 0.21 15.22
C THR A 199 -5.86 0.42 16.55
N GLU A 200 -4.54 0.62 16.52
CA GLU A 200 -3.74 0.89 17.72
C GLU A 200 -4.07 2.25 18.33
N LEU A 201 -4.27 3.28 17.49
CA LEU A 201 -4.65 4.60 17.98
C LEU A 201 -6.04 4.58 18.62
N ALA A 202 -7.01 3.92 17.99
CA ALA A 202 -8.36 3.77 18.52
C ALA A 202 -8.36 3.06 19.88
N GLY A 203 -7.59 1.97 20.01
CA GLY A 203 -7.44 1.23 21.26
C GLY A 203 -6.84 2.06 22.41
N ARG A 204 -6.01 3.06 22.09
CA ARG A 204 -5.36 3.93 23.09
C ARG A 204 -6.12 5.20 23.41
N ALA A 205 -6.84 5.77 22.45
CA ALA A 205 -7.45 7.10 22.59
C ALA A 205 -8.75 7.11 23.42
N ALA A 206 -9.27 5.92 23.82
CA ALA A 206 -10.54 5.77 24.55
C ALA A 206 -11.71 6.53 23.89
N VAL A 207 -11.72 6.53 22.56
CA VAL A 207 -12.70 7.21 21.70
C VAL A 207 -13.98 6.39 21.55
N ASP A 208 -15.06 7.03 21.06
CA ASP A 208 -16.30 6.35 20.72
C ASP A 208 -16.04 5.17 19.77
N ALA A 209 -16.93 4.16 19.83
CA ALA A 209 -16.81 2.90 19.10
C ALA A 209 -16.31 3.13 17.67
N TYR A 210 -15.11 2.60 17.42
CA TYR A 210 -14.43 2.67 16.15
C TYR A 210 -15.35 2.06 15.06
N PRO A 211 -15.77 2.83 14.02
CA PRO A 211 -16.57 2.31 12.93
C PRO A 211 -15.80 1.17 12.28
N PRO A 212 -16.49 0.09 11.91
CA PRO A 212 -15.88 -1.22 11.84
C PRO A 212 -14.66 -1.20 10.93
N ILE A 213 -13.52 -1.36 11.58
CA ILE A 213 -12.47 -2.18 11.02
C ILE A 213 -12.84 -3.59 11.45
N ASP A 214 -13.28 -4.38 10.49
CA ASP A 214 -13.47 -5.80 10.67
C ASP A 214 -12.13 -6.52 10.47
N ASP A 215 -12.15 -7.84 10.62
CA ASP A 215 -11.01 -8.64 10.24
C ASP A 215 -10.77 -8.56 8.71
N ASN A 216 -9.57 -8.94 8.31
CA ASN A 216 -9.17 -8.93 6.91
C ASN A 216 -9.71 -10.12 6.09
N ALA A 217 -10.64 -10.93 6.62
CA ALA A 217 -11.18 -12.08 5.90
C ALA A 217 -11.80 -11.77 4.52
N PRO A 218 -12.42 -10.60 4.28
CA PRO A 218 -12.93 -10.25 2.95
C PRO A 218 -11.87 -10.30 1.84
N LEU A 219 -10.59 -10.06 2.17
CA LEU A 219 -9.49 -10.14 1.22
C LEU A 219 -9.26 -11.57 0.67
N LEU A 220 -9.76 -12.60 1.36
CA LEU A 220 -9.67 -13.99 0.89
C LEU A 220 -10.58 -14.29 -0.31
N GLY A 221 -11.58 -13.45 -0.58
CA GLY A 221 -12.50 -13.60 -1.70
C GLY A 221 -13.09 -15.02 -1.77
N CYS A 222 -12.91 -15.69 -2.92
CA CYS A 222 -13.46 -17.04 -3.15
C CYS A 222 -12.66 -18.19 -2.50
N LEU A 223 -11.45 -17.95 -1.99
CA LEU A 223 -10.53 -19.01 -1.56
C LEU A 223 -11.10 -19.93 -0.48
N PRO A 224 -11.81 -19.44 0.56
CA PRO A 224 -12.37 -20.31 1.59
C PRO A 224 -13.45 -21.26 1.07
N ALA A 225 -14.20 -20.85 0.05
CA ALA A 225 -15.20 -21.69 -0.60
C ALA A 225 -14.56 -22.71 -1.55
N GLU A 226 -13.49 -22.31 -2.26
CA GLU A 226 -12.75 -23.15 -3.21
C GLU A 226 -11.86 -24.21 -2.54
N LEU A 227 -11.40 -23.92 -1.32
CA LEU A 227 -10.48 -24.76 -0.54
C LEU A 227 -10.99 -24.92 0.91
N PRO A 228 -12.15 -25.56 1.10
CA PRO A 228 -12.84 -25.62 2.40
C PRO A 228 -12.14 -26.52 3.44
N THR A 229 -11.14 -27.29 3.02
CA THR A 229 -10.33 -28.13 3.90
C THR A 229 -9.23 -27.35 4.63
N LEU A 230 -8.93 -26.14 4.17
CA LEU A 230 -7.94 -25.27 4.79
C LEU A 230 -8.57 -24.46 5.93
N ARG A 231 -7.77 -24.20 6.96
CA ARG A 231 -8.11 -23.24 8.00
C ARG A 231 -7.59 -21.88 7.59
N TRP A 232 -8.51 -20.97 7.34
CA TRP A 232 -8.19 -19.58 7.02
C TRP A 232 -8.17 -18.77 8.31
N GLU A 233 -7.09 -18.02 8.51
CA GLU A 233 -6.93 -17.11 9.63
C GLU A 233 -7.14 -15.69 9.12
N SER A 234 -7.80 -14.87 9.92
CA SER A 234 -8.01 -13.45 9.68
C SER A 234 -7.54 -12.67 10.90
N GLU A 235 -7.05 -11.46 10.66
CA GLU A 235 -6.54 -10.56 11.67
C GLU A 235 -7.31 -9.24 11.61
N SER A 236 -7.61 -8.67 12.77
CA SER A 236 -8.27 -7.36 12.88
C SER A 236 -7.32 -6.24 13.27
N MET A 237 -6.05 -6.55 13.54
CA MET A 237 -5.03 -5.59 13.93
C MET A 237 -3.63 -6.06 13.53
N ILE A 238 -2.69 -5.12 13.41
CA ILE A 238 -1.29 -5.43 13.17
C ILE A 238 -0.66 -5.97 14.47
N GLY A 239 -0.38 -7.28 14.50
CA GLY A 239 0.27 -7.96 15.63
C GLY A 239 1.80 -8.06 15.53
N GLY A 240 2.37 -7.87 14.33
CA GLY A 240 3.80 -8.02 14.09
C GLY A 240 4.23 -7.60 12.68
N ASN A 241 5.49 -7.94 12.33
CA ASN A 241 6.01 -7.75 10.97
C ASN A 241 5.20 -8.58 9.96
N TYR A 242 5.15 -8.13 8.71
CA TYR A 242 4.51 -8.86 7.61
C TYR A 242 3.04 -9.23 7.88
N THR A 243 2.34 -8.37 8.62
CA THR A 243 0.95 -8.59 9.02
C THR A 243 0.03 -7.61 8.30
N ILE A 244 -1.07 -8.13 7.75
CA ILE A 244 -2.19 -7.31 7.29
C ILE A 244 -3.15 -7.17 8.45
N GLY A 245 -3.39 -5.95 8.90
CA GLY A 245 -4.28 -5.67 10.00
C GLY A 245 -5.71 -5.46 9.52
N GLY A 246 -6.36 -4.51 10.17
CA GLY A 246 -7.75 -4.19 9.95
C GLY A 246 -8.17 -3.83 8.53
N TYR A 247 -9.38 -4.27 8.14
CA TYR A 247 -10.01 -3.96 6.85
C TYR A 247 -11.32 -3.15 7.03
N THR A 248 -11.55 -2.22 6.11
CA THR A 248 -12.82 -1.48 5.98
C THR A 248 -13.36 -1.64 4.56
N ALA A 249 -14.65 -1.99 4.45
CA ALA A 249 -15.32 -2.18 3.18
C ALA A 249 -15.51 -0.87 2.41
N PRO A 250 -15.59 -0.89 1.06
CA PRO A 250 -15.73 0.32 0.25
C PRO A 250 -16.89 1.25 0.66
N ASP A 251 -18.04 0.69 1.02
CA ASP A 251 -19.23 1.43 1.44
C ASP A 251 -19.13 2.01 2.87
N GLU A 252 -18.13 1.59 3.64
CA GLU A 252 -17.87 2.04 5.01
C GLU A 252 -16.72 3.05 5.11
N VAL A 253 -15.88 3.18 4.07
CA VAL A 253 -14.74 4.11 4.05
C VAL A 253 -15.15 5.54 4.39
N HIS A 254 -16.27 6.02 3.85
CA HIS A 254 -16.78 7.36 4.16
C HIS A 254 -17.08 7.52 5.66
N ALA A 255 -17.69 6.51 6.29
CA ALA A 255 -18.00 6.54 7.70
C ALA A 255 -16.73 6.51 8.57
N LEU A 256 -15.73 5.71 8.19
CA LEU A 256 -14.41 5.69 8.85
C LEU A 256 -13.71 7.05 8.76
N ARG A 257 -13.72 7.67 7.59
CA ARG A 257 -13.11 9.00 7.39
C ARG A 257 -13.81 10.09 8.21
N GLN A 258 -15.14 10.07 8.29
CA GLN A 258 -15.88 10.97 9.17
C GLN A 258 -15.53 10.75 10.66
N TRP A 259 -15.34 9.49 11.07
CA TRP A 259 -14.91 9.19 12.44
C TRP A 259 -13.51 9.71 12.71
N LEU A 260 -12.57 9.55 11.78
CA LEU A 260 -11.21 10.06 11.91
C LEU A 260 -11.22 11.57 12.13
N ALA A 261 -11.99 12.30 11.32
CA ALA A 261 -12.14 13.74 11.45
C ALA A 261 -12.73 14.17 12.80
N ARG A 262 -13.74 13.45 13.32
CA ARG A 262 -14.33 13.73 14.65
C ARG A 262 -13.38 13.43 15.81
N ASN A 263 -12.46 12.48 15.63
CA ASN A 263 -11.57 11.99 16.68
C ASN A 263 -10.12 12.46 16.53
N ILE A 264 -9.83 13.39 15.62
CA ILE A 264 -8.45 13.80 15.33
C ILE A 264 -7.70 14.30 16.57
N GLU A 265 -8.37 15.05 17.44
CA GLU A 265 -7.79 15.60 18.67
C GLU A 265 -7.45 14.50 19.70
N PRO A 266 -8.39 13.63 20.13
CA PRO A 266 -8.04 12.55 21.05
C PRO A 266 -7.04 11.55 20.45
N LEU A 267 -7.09 11.26 19.15
CA LEU A 267 -6.11 10.40 18.49
C LEU A 267 -4.71 11.03 18.50
N THR A 268 -4.62 12.33 18.21
CA THR A 268 -3.36 13.08 18.29
C THR A 268 -2.80 13.09 19.71
N ALA A 269 -3.65 13.17 20.74
CA ALA A 269 -3.22 13.18 22.14
C ALA A 269 -2.56 11.86 22.59
N VAL A 270 -2.74 10.75 21.85
CA VAL A 270 -1.96 9.53 22.07
C VAL A 270 -0.47 9.79 21.90
N GLY A 271 -0.09 10.70 20.99
CA GLY A 271 1.30 11.11 20.79
C GLY A 271 1.94 11.77 22.01
N ASP A 272 1.15 12.37 22.92
CA ASP A 272 1.67 12.89 24.19
C ASP A 272 2.20 11.76 25.09
N GLN A 273 1.64 10.55 24.98
CA GLN A 273 2.10 9.36 25.71
C GLN A 273 3.42 8.82 25.16
N TRP A 274 3.77 9.21 23.93
CA TRP A 274 4.97 8.78 23.21
C TRP A 274 6.02 9.89 23.13
N ASP A 275 5.74 11.08 23.68
CA ASP A 275 6.54 12.30 23.55
C ASP A 275 6.78 12.71 22.07
N ASP A 276 5.79 12.43 21.20
CA ASP A 276 5.91 12.64 19.75
C ASP A 276 4.57 12.98 19.09
N ARG A 277 3.88 13.99 19.63
CA ARG A 277 2.62 14.50 19.09
C ARG A 277 2.69 14.91 17.61
N PRO A 278 3.72 15.66 17.14
CA PRO A 278 3.80 16.06 15.73
C PRO A 278 3.88 14.86 14.78
N TYR A 279 4.55 13.79 15.20
CA TYR A 279 4.63 12.55 14.44
C TYR A 279 3.27 11.88 14.24
N VAL A 280 2.47 11.75 15.32
CA VAL A 280 1.12 11.21 15.24
C VAL A 280 0.23 12.05 14.33
N GLN A 281 0.38 13.37 14.34
CA GLN A 281 -0.35 14.26 13.42
C GLN A 281 0.01 14.00 11.95
N GLY A 282 1.31 13.84 11.66
CA GLY A 282 1.78 13.51 10.31
C GLY A 282 1.22 12.17 9.81
N ALA A 283 1.20 11.17 10.68
CA ALA A 283 0.63 9.86 10.37
C ALA A 283 -0.89 9.91 10.14
N LEU A 284 -1.65 10.60 11.01
CA LEU A 284 -3.10 10.79 10.86
C LEU A 284 -3.47 11.49 9.56
N ARG A 285 -2.64 12.45 9.13
CA ARG A 285 -2.78 13.08 7.82
C ARG A 285 -2.64 12.07 6.68
N LYS A 286 -1.62 11.20 6.71
CA LYS A 286 -1.43 10.15 5.68
C LYS A 286 -2.58 9.15 5.66
N ILE A 287 -3.14 8.82 6.83
CA ILE A 287 -4.33 7.96 6.94
C ILE A 287 -5.54 8.63 6.26
N ASP A 288 -5.79 9.92 6.51
CA ASP A 288 -6.90 10.65 5.86
C ASP A 288 -6.68 10.77 4.33
N GLU A 289 -5.45 11.00 3.88
CA GLU A 289 -5.09 11.00 2.45
C GLU A 289 -5.39 9.63 1.79
N ALA A 290 -5.03 8.52 2.46
CA ALA A 290 -5.30 7.17 1.98
C ALA A 290 -6.80 6.85 1.95
N LEU A 291 -7.56 7.26 2.98
CA LEU A 291 -9.02 7.11 3.02
C LEU A 291 -9.71 7.97 1.96
N ALA A 292 -9.22 9.19 1.72
CA ALA A 292 -9.75 10.04 0.65
C ALA A 292 -9.56 9.40 -0.73
N LEU A 293 -8.42 8.71 -0.96
CA LEU A 293 -8.22 7.94 -2.18
C LEU A 293 -9.16 6.74 -2.26
N ALA A 294 -9.29 5.96 -1.18
CA ALA A 294 -10.20 4.82 -1.14
C ALA A 294 -11.66 5.24 -1.44
N GLU A 295 -12.11 6.35 -0.86
CA GLU A 295 -13.44 6.93 -1.11
C GLU A 295 -13.59 7.38 -2.58
N LEU A 296 -12.58 8.03 -3.15
CA LEU A 296 -12.58 8.50 -4.53
C LEU A 296 -12.65 7.36 -5.55
N THR A 297 -11.98 6.23 -5.29
CA THR A 297 -11.90 5.09 -6.21
C THR A 297 -12.96 4.01 -5.95
N GLY A 298 -13.76 4.14 -4.89
CA GLY A 298 -14.69 3.09 -4.46
C GLY A 298 -13.97 1.83 -3.99
N SER A 299 -12.79 2.00 -3.40
CA SER A 299 -11.94 0.93 -2.87
C SER A 299 -12.20 0.70 -1.38
N GLY A 300 -11.87 -0.48 -0.88
CA GLY A 300 -11.75 -0.72 0.56
C GLY A 300 -10.48 -0.08 1.11
N PHE A 301 -10.27 -0.19 2.41
CA PHE A 301 -9.07 0.32 3.10
C PHE A 301 -8.46 -0.77 3.97
N VAL A 302 -7.13 -0.86 4.01
CA VAL A 302 -6.41 -1.78 4.90
C VAL A 302 -5.15 -1.13 5.49
N GLU A 303 -4.86 -1.46 6.74
CA GLU A 303 -3.57 -1.18 7.38
C GLU A 303 -2.65 -2.40 7.28
N ALA A 304 -1.35 -2.19 7.03
CA ALA A 304 -0.40 -3.28 6.87
C ALA A 304 1.00 -2.93 7.38
N ALA A 305 1.74 -3.92 7.87
CA ALA A 305 3.14 -3.79 8.25
C ALA A 305 4.06 -4.46 7.22
N GLU A 306 5.16 -3.76 6.89
CA GLU A 306 6.27 -4.23 6.05
C GLU A 306 5.91 -4.52 4.57
N ILE A 307 4.85 -3.90 4.02
CA ILE A 307 4.54 -3.98 2.58
C ILE A 307 5.57 -3.22 1.75
N TYR A 308 5.98 -2.05 2.23
CA TYR A 308 7.04 -1.26 1.61
C TYR A 308 8.28 -1.34 2.48
N ILE A 309 9.43 -1.64 1.87
CA ILE A 309 10.73 -1.60 2.56
C ILE A 309 11.58 -0.51 1.87
N PRO A 310 11.52 0.75 2.35
CA PRO A 310 12.25 1.87 1.74
C PRO A 310 13.75 1.63 1.57
N MET A 311 14.34 0.82 2.46
CA MET A 311 15.77 0.53 2.47
C MET A 311 16.21 -0.45 1.38
N GLN A 312 15.29 -1.13 0.67
CA GLN A 312 15.65 -2.01 -0.44
C GLN A 312 15.97 -1.25 -1.73
N GLY A 313 15.84 0.08 -1.76
CA GLY A 313 16.15 0.89 -2.95
C GLY A 313 15.17 0.67 -4.11
N THR A 314 14.22 -0.26 -4.02
CA THR A 314 13.19 -0.49 -5.04
C THR A 314 12.22 0.68 -5.21
N MET A 315 12.23 1.65 -4.28
CA MET A 315 11.49 2.90 -4.43
C MET A 315 12.27 4.01 -5.17
N ASN A 316 13.59 3.84 -5.40
CA ASN A 316 14.50 4.83 -6.01
C ASN A 316 15.67 4.22 -6.79
#